data_AF-U7V8V0-F1
#
_entry.id   AF-U7V8V0-F1
#
_cell.length_a   1.000
_cell.length_b   1.000
_cell.length_c   1.000
_cell.angle_alpha   90.00
_cell.angle_beta   90.00
_cell.angle_gamma   90.00
#
_symmetry.space_group_name_H-M   'P 1'
#
loop_
_entity.id
_entity.type
_entity.pdbx_description
1 polymer ?
#
loop_
_entity_poly.entity_id
_entity_poly.type
_entity_poly.pdbx_seq_one_letter_code
_entity_poly.pdbx_strand_id
1 'polypeptide(L)'
;MIFVLGIFGVFLFYTIFFTEDPYEKFLLIMPVFLLSIYTGTRINVGGYDYHVYKYFYELPYFQNPYGYEYFFILLRDFSKFLGLNYNFFLLFLSFIFNFIIYKLFISYSRYPTLSFLIYLSTFYYWHNFTIIRNFIAIIIFWISLKYIFEKKLFTYILLVTLACFFHKTAIILYPLYFLLNYRFTKKSLSFL
;
A
#
# COMPACT_ATOMS: atom_id res chain seq x y z
N MET A 1 -4.04 16.64 9.57
CA MET A 1 -3.51 15.26 9.65
C MET A 1 -3.38 14.78 11.08
N ILE A 2 -2.57 15.42 11.91
CA ILE A 2 -2.33 15.02 13.32
C ILE A 2 -3.65 14.90 14.10
N PHE A 3 -4.59 15.83 13.90
CA PHE A 3 -5.90 15.79 14.55
C PHE A 3 -6.77 14.60 14.10
N VAL A 4 -6.77 14.27 12.81
CA VAL A 4 -7.52 13.12 12.25
C VAL A 4 -6.92 11.81 12.74
N LEU A 5 -5.58 11.70 12.77
CA LEU A 5 -4.89 10.53 13.30
C LEU A 5 -5.05 10.40 14.82
N GLY A 6 -5.13 11.51 15.55
CA GLY A 6 -5.36 11.52 17.00
C GLY A 6 -6.74 11.03 17.39
N ILE A 7 -7.79 11.58 16.77
CA ILE A 7 -9.18 11.12 16.99
C ILE A 7 -9.31 9.63 16.64
N PHE A 8 -8.70 9.24 15.52
CA PHE A 8 -8.78 7.86 15.05
C PHE A 8 -7.96 6.90 15.91
N GLY A 9 -6.81 7.33 16.43
CA GLY A 9 -6.01 6.58 17.38
C GLY A 9 -6.77 6.30 18.68
N VAL A 10 -7.53 7.27 19.19
CA VAL A 10 -8.40 7.09 20.37
C VAL A 10 -9.53 6.11 20.08
N PHE A 11 -10.16 6.21 18.90
CA PHE A 11 -11.20 5.28 18.47
C PHE A 11 -10.69 3.85 18.35
N LEU A 12 -9.54 3.64 17.69
CA LEU A 12 -8.91 2.32 17.60
C LEU A 12 -8.49 1.79 18.97
N PHE A 13 -7.96 2.65 19.84
CA PHE A 13 -7.59 2.25 21.19
C PHE A 13 -8.82 1.77 21.97
N TYR A 14 -9.96 2.46 21.86
CA TYR A 14 -11.22 1.99 22.44
C TYR A 14 -11.61 0.61 21.91
N THR A 15 -11.49 0.38 20.59
CA THR A 15 -11.85 -0.92 20.02
C THR A 15 -11.02 -2.09 20.54
N ILE A 16 -9.77 -1.86 20.97
CA ILE A 16 -8.92 -2.91 21.57
C ILE A 16 -9.49 -3.42 22.90
N PHE A 17 -10.06 -2.53 23.72
CA PHE A 17 -10.49 -2.87 25.09
C PHE A 17 -11.97 -3.22 25.21
N PHE A 18 -12.80 -2.75 24.28
CA PHE A 18 -14.25 -2.71 24.48
C PHE A 18 -15.06 -3.35 23.34
N THR A 19 -14.42 -4.04 22.38
CA THR A 19 -15.12 -4.60 21.21
C THR A 19 -14.84 -6.09 21.03
N GLU A 20 -15.90 -6.87 20.76
CA GLU A 20 -15.77 -8.28 20.41
C GLU A 20 -15.38 -8.46 18.91
N ASP A 21 -14.73 -9.58 18.59
CA ASP A 21 -14.24 -9.94 17.24
C ASP A 21 -15.20 -9.68 16.06
N PRO A 22 -16.51 -10.01 16.11
CA PRO A 22 -17.39 -9.77 14.96
C PRO A 22 -17.58 -8.27 14.66
N TYR A 23 -17.60 -7.44 15.70
CA TYR A 23 -17.74 -5.99 15.54
C TYR A 23 -16.40 -5.34 15.17
N GLU A 24 -15.26 -5.87 15.64
CA GLU A 24 -13.93 -5.38 15.29
C GLU A 24 -13.74 -5.29 13.77
N LYS A 25 -14.06 -6.38 13.04
CA LYS A 25 -13.91 -6.41 11.57
C LYS A 25 -14.77 -5.39 10.85
N PHE A 26 -15.97 -5.12 11.35
CA PHE A 26 -16.86 -4.10 10.81
C PHE A 26 -16.32 -2.71 11.09
N LEU A 27 -15.88 -2.42 12.32
CA LEU A 27 -15.31 -1.12 12.68
C LEU A 27 -14.01 -0.82 11.90
N LEU A 28 -13.20 -1.83 11.60
CA LEU A 28 -11.98 -1.69 10.81
C LEU A 28 -12.22 -1.42 9.31
N ILE A 29 -13.47 -1.48 8.80
CA ILE A 29 -13.75 -0.97 7.46
C ILE A 29 -13.87 0.56 7.42
N MET A 30 -14.26 1.19 8.55
CA MET A 30 -14.40 2.64 8.63
C MET A 30 -13.11 3.41 8.29
N PRO A 31 -11.91 3.02 8.78
CA PRO A 31 -10.66 3.67 8.36
C PRO A 31 -10.45 3.62 6.86
N VAL A 32 -10.85 2.54 6.18
CA VAL A 32 -10.69 2.44 4.72
C VAL A 32 -11.38 3.62 4.03
N PHE A 33 -12.63 3.92 4.39
CA PHE A 33 -13.36 5.03 3.79
C PHE A 33 -12.83 6.39 4.25
N LEU A 34 -12.64 6.58 5.56
CA LEU A 34 -12.21 7.87 6.12
C LEU A 34 -10.86 8.33 5.58
N LEU A 35 -9.88 7.41 5.52
CA LEU A 35 -8.55 7.69 5.02
C LEU A 35 -8.55 7.94 3.51
N SER A 36 -9.39 7.22 2.76
CA SER A 36 -9.50 7.41 1.31
C SER A 36 -10.13 8.76 0.97
N ILE A 37 -11.18 9.15 1.70
CA ILE A 37 -11.80 10.48 1.59
C ILE A 37 -10.78 11.55 1.96
N TYR A 38 -10.04 11.39 3.06
CA TYR A 38 -8.98 12.32 3.44
C TYR A 38 -7.94 12.49 2.33
N THR A 39 -7.49 11.37 1.74
CA THR A 39 -6.47 11.38 0.68
C THR A 39 -7.00 12.04 -0.60
N GLY A 40 -8.25 11.81 -0.97
CA GLY A 40 -8.87 12.43 -2.14
C GLY A 40 -9.19 13.92 -1.95
N THR A 41 -9.50 14.34 -0.74
CA THR A 41 -9.86 15.74 -0.42
C THR A 41 -8.67 16.59 0.01
N ARG A 42 -7.48 16.02 0.10
CA ARG A 42 -6.28 16.75 0.53
C ARG A 42 -5.92 17.85 -0.47
N ILE A 43 -5.48 18.99 0.05
CA ILE A 43 -4.96 20.10 -0.75
C ILE A 43 -3.57 20.43 -0.21
N ASN A 44 -2.54 20.35 -1.08
CA ASN A 44 -1.15 20.66 -0.74
C ASN A 44 -0.56 19.86 0.44
N VAL A 45 -1.13 18.70 0.75
CA VAL A 45 -0.60 17.77 1.76
C VAL A 45 0.25 16.72 1.05
N GLY A 46 1.44 16.42 1.56
CA GLY A 46 2.37 15.47 0.95
C GLY A 46 3.63 16.13 0.35
N GLY A 47 3.78 17.45 0.50
CA GLY A 47 4.99 18.17 0.11
C GLY A 47 5.24 18.16 -1.39
N TYR A 48 6.52 18.09 -1.77
CA TYR A 48 6.97 18.14 -3.16
C TYR A 48 6.28 17.09 -4.05
N ASP A 49 6.16 15.86 -3.55
CA ASP A 49 5.54 14.76 -4.32
C ASP A 49 4.10 15.05 -4.73
N TYR A 50 3.31 15.70 -3.87
CA TYR A 50 1.93 16.06 -4.20
C TYR A 50 1.86 16.93 -5.47
N HIS A 51 2.74 17.93 -5.56
CA HIS A 51 2.78 18.85 -6.70
C HIS A 51 3.29 18.16 -7.96
N VAL A 52 4.30 17.31 -7.84
CA VAL A 52 4.84 16.54 -8.97
C VAL A 52 3.80 15.57 -9.52
N TYR A 53 3.13 14.80 -8.66
CA TYR A 53 2.09 13.87 -9.12
C TYR A 53 0.88 14.58 -9.69
N LYS A 54 0.49 15.74 -9.14
CA LYS A 54 -0.60 16.55 -9.70
C LYS A 54 -0.24 17.05 -11.11
N TYR A 55 0.94 17.65 -11.26
CA TYR A 55 1.42 18.11 -12.57
C TYR A 55 1.53 16.95 -13.55
N PHE A 56 2.13 15.82 -13.14
CA PHE A 56 2.20 14.60 -13.94
C PHE A 56 0.82 14.12 -14.39
N TYR A 57 -0.19 14.16 -13.51
CA TYR A 57 -1.55 13.77 -13.83
C TYR A 57 -2.20 14.69 -14.89
N GLU A 58 -1.91 15.98 -14.84
CA GLU A 58 -2.47 17.00 -15.74
C GLU A 58 -1.82 17.00 -17.13
N LEU A 59 -0.65 16.37 -17.30
CA LEU A 59 0.01 16.23 -18.60
C LEU A 59 -0.86 15.49 -19.63
N PRO A 60 -0.71 15.75 -20.94
CA PRO A 60 -1.35 14.98 -22.00
C PRO A 60 -1.10 13.47 -21.90
N TYR A 61 -1.97 12.68 -22.56
CA TYR A 61 -1.84 11.22 -22.62
C TYR A 61 -0.45 10.80 -23.11
N PHE A 62 0.06 9.71 -22.55
CA PHE A 62 1.35 9.08 -22.85
C PHE A 62 2.61 9.93 -22.55
N GLN A 63 2.45 11.14 -22.01
CA GLN A 63 3.58 11.99 -21.62
C GLN A 63 4.27 11.48 -20.35
N ASN A 64 5.61 11.39 -20.40
CA ASN A 64 6.41 10.86 -19.31
C ASN A 64 7.75 11.62 -19.10
N PRO A 65 7.71 12.93 -18.78
CA PRO A 65 8.93 13.71 -18.60
C PRO A 65 9.76 13.29 -17.38
N TYR A 66 9.14 12.60 -16.41
CA TYR A 66 9.80 12.13 -15.19
C TYR A 66 10.34 10.70 -15.29
N GLY A 67 10.20 10.04 -16.45
CA GLY A 67 10.68 8.66 -16.63
C GLY A 67 10.01 7.65 -15.68
N TYR A 68 8.74 7.87 -15.33
CA TYR A 68 7.97 6.96 -14.49
C TYR A 68 7.66 5.67 -15.26
N GLU A 69 7.39 4.62 -14.49
CA GLU A 69 7.17 3.28 -15.00
C GLU A 69 5.88 3.19 -15.83
N TYR A 70 5.90 2.36 -16.87
CA TYR A 70 4.87 2.33 -17.90
C TYR A 70 3.46 2.08 -17.36
N PHE A 71 3.29 1.17 -16.40
CA PHE A 71 1.96 0.88 -15.84
C PHE A 71 1.42 2.03 -15.00
N PHE A 72 2.28 2.87 -14.42
CA PHE A 72 1.82 4.06 -13.72
C PHE A 72 1.30 5.13 -14.67
N ILE A 73 1.90 5.25 -15.86
CA ILE A 73 1.40 6.12 -16.94
C ILE A 73 0.04 5.62 -17.41
N LEU A 74 -0.08 4.33 -17.72
CA LEU A 74 -1.33 3.71 -18.14
C LEU A 74 -2.44 3.89 -17.09
N LEU A 75 -2.11 3.72 -15.81
CA LEU A 75 -3.06 3.89 -14.71
C LEU A 75 -3.58 5.33 -14.62
N ARG A 76 -2.69 6.32 -14.78
CA ARG A 76 -3.04 7.73 -14.81
C ARG A 76 -3.90 8.06 -16.04
N ASP A 77 -3.48 7.62 -17.22
CA ASP A 77 -4.18 7.88 -18.48
C ASP A 77 -5.55 7.20 -18.51
N PHE A 78 -5.66 5.97 -18.01
CA PHE A 78 -6.94 5.30 -17.84
C PHE A 78 -7.88 6.07 -16.91
N SER A 79 -7.37 6.59 -15.78
CA SER A 79 -8.15 7.44 -14.88
C SER A 79 -8.68 8.71 -15.57
N LYS A 80 -7.85 9.34 -16.41
CA LYS A 80 -8.27 10.50 -17.22
C LYS A 80 -9.29 10.14 -18.28
N PHE A 81 -9.14 8.98 -18.92
CA PHE A 81 -10.10 8.47 -19.91
C PHE A 81 -11.49 8.28 -19.28
N LEU A 82 -11.55 7.88 -18.01
CA LEU A 82 -12.78 7.81 -17.22
C LEU A 82 -13.34 9.19 -16.78
N GLY A 83 -12.69 10.29 -17.16
CA GLY A 83 -13.10 11.65 -16.78
C GLY A 83 -12.78 12.02 -15.32
N LEU A 84 -11.94 11.25 -14.62
CA LEU A 84 -11.59 11.53 -13.24
C LEU A 84 -10.57 12.67 -13.16
N ASN A 85 -10.76 13.57 -12.19
CA ASN A 85 -9.73 14.54 -11.82
C ASN A 85 -8.67 13.90 -10.91
N TYR A 86 -7.58 14.63 -10.65
CA TYR A 86 -6.47 14.14 -9.81
C TYR A 86 -6.92 13.73 -8.40
N ASN A 87 -7.87 14.44 -7.81
CA ASN A 87 -8.38 14.14 -6.47
C ASN A 87 -9.17 12.83 -6.43
N PHE A 88 -10.02 12.57 -7.44
CA PHE A 88 -10.72 11.29 -7.58
C PHE A 88 -9.76 10.14 -7.88
N PHE A 89 -8.73 10.38 -8.70
CA PHE A 89 -7.65 9.41 -8.92
C PHE A 89 -6.97 8.99 -7.61
N LEU A 90 -6.58 9.96 -6.79
CA LEU A 90 -5.99 9.70 -5.47
C LEU A 90 -6.95 8.98 -4.52
N LEU A 91 -8.22 9.40 -4.50
CA LEU A 91 -9.26 8.77 -3.68
C LEU A 91 -9.40 7.29 -4.02
N PHE A 92 -9.50 6.96 -5.31
CA PHE A 92 -9.68 5.60 -5.79
C PHE A 92 -8.46 4.72 -5.47
N LEU A 93 -7.24 5.22 -5.72
CA LEU A 93 -6.03 4.50 -5.36
C LEU A 93 -5.92 4.28 -3.86
N SER A 94 -6.17 5.30 -3.06
CA SER A 94 -6.14 5.18 -1.60
C SER A 94 -7.18 4.18 -1.09
N PHE A 95 -8.37 4.15 -1.71
CA PHE A 95 -9.40 3.18 -1.38
C PHE A 95 -8.94 1.74 -1.65
N ILE A 96 -8.40 1.47 -2.84
CA ILE A 96 -7.83 0.16 -3.17
C ILE A 96 -6.75 -0.21 -2.16
N PHE A 97 -5.84 0.71 -1.88
CA PHE A 97 -4.72 0.46 -0.98
C PHE A 97 -5.19 0.13 0.44
N ASN A 98 -6.02 0.99 1.02
CA ASN A 98 -6.51 0.81 2.38
C ASN A 98 -7.41 -0.44 2.47
N PHE A 99 -8.17 -0.78 1.43
CA PHE A 99 -8.97 -1.99 1.38
C PHE A 99 -8.11 -3.26 1.35
N ILE A 100 -7.03 -3.27 0.57
CA ILE A 100 -6.08 -4.40 0.56
C ILE A 100 -5.40 -4.54 1.93
N ILE A 101 -4.96 -3.43 2.53
CA ILE A 101 -4.35 -3.42 3.87
C ILE A 101 -5.34 -3.97 4.91
N TYR A 102 -6.59 -3.52 4.86
CA TYR A 102 -7.67 -4.08 5.68
C TYR A 102 -7.76 -5.59 5.55
N LYS A 103 -7.84 -6.11 4.30
CA LYS A 103 -7.90 -7.55 4.04
C LYS A 103 -6.69 -8.29 4.57
N LEU A 104 -5.48 -7.74 4.42
CA LEU A 104 -4.25 -8.34 4.93
C LEU A 104 -4.25 -8.39 6.47
N PHE A 105 -4.63 -7.32 7.13
CA PHE A 105 -4.67 -7.27 8.61
C PHE A 105 -5.68 -8.25 9.19
N ILE A 106 -6.92 -8.30 8.68
CA ILE A 106 -7.92 -9.23 9.21
C ILE A 106 -7.60 -10.70 8.92
N SER A 107 -6.74 -10.97 7.92
CA SER A 107 -6.43 -12.33 7.47
C SER A 107 -5.17 -12.89 8.14
N TYR A 108 -4.16 -12.05 8.39
CA TYR A 108 -2.85 -12.48 8.85
C TYR A 108 -2.45 -11.96 10.23
N SER A 109 -3.11 -10.92 10.76
CA SER A 109 -2.80 -10.40 12.09
C SER A 109 -3.63 -11.09 13.16
N ARG A 110 -2.97 -11.48 14.25
CA ARG A 110 -3.66 -11.90 15.48
C ARG A 110 -4.41 -10.73 16.15
N TYR A 111 -3.95 -9.50 15.92
CA TYR A 111 -4.52 -8.28 16.50
C TYR A 111 -4.73 -7.23 15.39
N PRO A 112 -5.77 -7.35 14.55
CA PRO A 112 -5.99 -6.48 13.40
C PRO A 112 -6.11 -5.00 13.77
N THR A 113 -6.77 -4.67 14.87
CA THR A 113 -6.86 -3.29 15.37
C THR A 113 -5.50 -2.70 15.71
N LEU A 114 -4.64 -3.47 16.39
CA LEU A 114 -3.28 -3.03 16.70
C LEU A 114 -2.46 -2.82 15.43
N SER A 115 -2.63 -3.68 14.41
CA SER A 115 -1.97 -3.50 13.11
C SER A 115 -2.40 -2.20 12.41
N PHE A 116 -3.68 -1.85 12.47
CA PHE A 116 -4.18 -0.56 11.98
C PHE A 116 -3.62 0.63 12.78
N LEU A 117 -3.54 0.50 14.10
CA LEU A 117 -2.95 1.53 14.96
C LEU A 117 -1.49 1.78 14.58
N ILE A 118 -0.71 0.72 14.39
CA ILE A 118 0.68 0.81 13.91
C ILE A 118 0.72 1.46 12.53
N TYR A 119 -0.11 1.02 11.57
CA TYR A 119 -0.15 1.60 10.23
C TYR A 119 -0.41 3.11 10.20
N LEU A 120 -1.22 3.61 11.13
CA LEU A 120 -1.58 5.02 11.24
C LEU A 120 -0.61 5.85 12.08
N SER A 121 -0.07 5.28 13.15
CA SER A 121 0.90 5.93 14.02
C SER A 121 2.29 6.01 13.39
N THR A 122 2.59 5.08 12.48
CA THR A 122 3.79 5.10 11.67
C THR A 122 3.55 5.90 10.38
N PHE A 123 4.63 6.38 9.77
CA PHE A 123 4.59 7.07 8.48
C PHE A 123 4.10 6.18 7.31
N TYR A 124 3.68 4.92 7.54
CA TYR A 124 3.16 4.05 6.48
C TYR A 124 1.91 4.61 5.81
N TYR A 125 0.96 5.16 6.56
CA TYR A 125 -0.19 5.81 5.93
C TYR A 125 0.21 7.06 5.13
N TRP A 126 1.20 7.82 5.57
CA TRP A 126 1.73 8.96 4.81
C TRP A 126 2.26 8.52 3.43
N HIS A 127 2.90 7.35 3.36
CA HIS A 127 3.42 6.79 2.12
C HIS A 127 2.33 6.41 1.11
N ASN A 128 1.10 6.13 1.57
CA ASN A 128 -0.05 5.81 0.74
C ASN A 128 -0.31 6.86 -0.36
N PHE A 129 -0.06 8.14 -0.05
CA PHE A 129 -0.38 9.26 -0.94
C PHE A 129 0.83 10.15 -1.30
N THR A 130 2.00 9.90 -0.72
CA THR A 130 3.23 10.64 -1.04
C THR A 130 4.14 9.88 -2.00
N ILE A 131 4.25 8.56 -1.88
CA ILE A 131 5.10 7.75 -2.76
C ILE A 131 4.28 6.67 -3.47
N ILE A 132 3.24 7.12 -4.19
CA ILE A 132 2.17 6.28 -4.74
C ILE A 132 2.71 5.11 -5.56
N ARG A 133 3.69 5.35 -6.44
CA ARG A 133 4.31 4.28 -7.26
C ARG A 133 4.94 3.18 -6.40
N ASN A 134 5.75 3.58 -5.42
CA ASN A 134 6.41 2.67 -4.49
C ASN A 134 5.37 1.93 -3.65
N PHE A 135 4.31 2.60 -3.22
CA PHE A 135 3.27 2.01 -2.39
C PHE A 135 2.46 0.93 -3.13
N ILE A 136 2.19 1.12 -4.43
CA ILE A 136 1.60 0.07 -5.29
C ILE A 136 2.49 -1.18 -5.27
N ALA A 137 3.80 -1.00 -5.48
CA ALA A 137 4.75 -2.11 -5.47
C ALA A 137 4.81 -2.81 -4.09
N ILE A 138 4.77 -2.05 -2.99
CA ILE A 138 4.72 -2.58 -1.62
C ILE A 138 3.49 -3.45 -1.42
N ILE A 139 2.31 -2.99 -1.85
CA ILE A 139 1.07 -3.76 -1.68
C ILE A 139 1.07 -5.05 -2.50
N ILE A 140 1.51 -4.97 -3.76
CA ILE A 140 1.66 -6.17 -4.61
C ILE A 140 2.61 -7.16 -3.97
N PHE A 141 3.74 -6.68 -3.43
CA PHE A 141 4.68 -7.52 -2.70
C PHE A 141 4.06 -8.12 -1.44
N TRP A 142 3.27 -7.35 -0.68
CA TRP A 142 2.65 -7.85 0.53
C TRP A 142 1.65 -8.99 0.24
N ILE A 143 0.88 -8.86 -0.84
CA ILE A 143 0.03 -9.95 -1.38
C ILE A 143 0.90 -11.15 -1.79
N SER A 144 2.09 -10.91 -2.33
CA SER A 144 2.98 -11.97 -2.81
C SER A 144 3.55 -12.85 -1.69
N LEU A 145 3.66 -12.33 -0.45
CA LEU A 145 4.30 -13.03 0.67
C LEU A 145 3.71 -14.40 0.95
N LYS A 146 2.39 -14.57 0.85
CA LYS A 146 1.74 -15.87 1.09
C LYS A 146 2.28 -16.96 0.16
N TYR A 147 2.65 -16.61 -1.06
CA TYR A 147 3.18 -17.56 -2.05
C TYR A 147 4.61 -18.00 -1.75
N ILE A 148 5.36 -17.24 -0.93
CA ILE A 148 6.63 -17.69 -0.38
C ILE A 148 6.40 -18.87 0.55
N PHE A 149 5.47 -18.73 1.51
CA PHE A 149 5.14 -19.76 2.50
C PHE A 149 4.47 -20.99 1.88
N GLU A 150 3.59 -20.77 0.89
CA GLU A 150 2.95 -21.84 0.12
C GLU A 150 3.89 -22.51 -0.91
N LYS A 151 5.16 -22.06 -1.01
CA LYS A 151 6.16 -22.53 -1.98
C LYS A 151 5.69 -22.47 -3.44
N LYS A 152 4.92 -21.43 -3.79
CA LYS A 152 4.40 -21.17 -5.14
C LYS A 152 5.29 -20.16 -5.87
N LEU A 153 6.47 -20.62 -6.30
CA LEU A 153 7.49 -19.79 -6.96
C LEU A 153 6.95 -18.99 -8.15
N PHE A 154 6.22 -19.64 -9.05
CA PHE A 154 5.74 -18.99 -10.27
C PHE A 154 4.80 -17.81 -9.96
N THR A 155 3.84 -18.01 -9.05
CA THR A 155 2.92 -16.94 -8.65
C THR A 155 3.63 -15.80 -7.94
N TYR A 156 4.61 -16.12 -7.09
CA TYR A 156 5.45 -15.12 -6.44
C TYR A 156 6.23 -14.27 -7.45
N ILE A 157 6.95 -14.91 -8.38
CA ILE A 157 7.72 -14.25 -9.44
C ILE A 157 6.82 -13.36 -10.30
N LEU A 158 5.63 -13.83 -10.67
CA LEU A 158 4.67 -13.07 -11.47
C LEU A 158 4.23 -11.78 -10.74
N LEU A 159 3.96 -11.86 -9.44
CA LEU A 159 3.59 -10.69 -8.65
C LEU A 159 4.76 -9.72 -8.46
N VAL A 160 5.97 -10.21 -8.21
CA VAL A 160 7.17 -9.34 -8.13
C VAL A 160 7.45 -8.67 -9.47
N THR A 161 7.26 -9.39 -10.60
CA THR A 161 7.35 -8.81 -11.94
C THR A 161 6.32 -7.69 -12.11
N LEU A 162 5.08 -7.93 -11.69
CA LEU A 162 4.03 -6.93 -11.71
C LEU A 162 4.39 -5.69 -10.88
N ALA A 163 4.96 -5.88 -9.69
CA ALA A 163 5.43 -4.77 -8.85
C ALA A 163 6.54 -3.96 -9.55
N CYS A 164 7.43 -4.61 -10.30
CA CYS A 164 8.49 -3.92 -11.06
C CYS A 164 7.95 -2.98 -12.14
N PHE A 165 6.78 -3.27 -12.72
CA PHE A 165 6.13 -2.36 -13.68
C PHE A 165 5.56 -1.08 -13.05
N PHE A 166 5.44 -1.03 -11.73
CA PHE A 166 5.04 0.18 -10.99
C PHE A 166 6.23 0.84 -10.29
N HIS A 167 7.21 0.05 -9.86
CA HIS A 167 8.42 0.58 -9.25
C HIS A 167 9.62 -0.35 -9.49
N LYS A 168 10.58 0.10 -10.29
CA LYS A 168 11.70 -0.74 -10.75
C LYS A 168 12.54 -1.37 -9.62
N THR A 169 12.61 -0.72 -8.45
CA THR A 169 13.41 -1.21 -7.32
C THR A 169 12.82 -2.49 -6.70
N ALA A 170 11.55 -2.83 -7.00
CA ALA A 170 10.94 -4.09 -6.58
C ALA A 170 11.70 -5.33 -7.09
N ILE A 171 12.62 -5.18 -8.06
CA ILE A 171 13.52 -6.24 -8.50
C ILE A 171 14.36 -6.84 -7.35
N ILE A 172 14.65 -6.07 -6.30
CA ILE A 172 15.38 -6.57 -5.12
C ILE A 172 14.60 -7.63 -4.33
N LEU A 173 13.31 -7.82 -4.63
CA LEU A 173 12.46 -8.77 -3.93
C LEU A 173 12.61 -10.19 -4.48
N TYR A 174 13.03 -10.38 -5.74
CA TYR A 174 13.20 -11.73 -6.32
C TYR A 174 14.00 -12.72 -5.46
N PRO A 175 15.18 -12.35 -4.88
CA PRO A 175 15.97 -13.27 -4.06
C PRO A 175 15.25 -13.72 -2.79
N LEU A 176 14.29 -12.93 -2.29
CA LEU A 176 13.66 -13.16 -1.00
C LEU A 176 12.91 -14.50 -0.94
N TYR A 177 12.32 -14.94 -2.06
CA TYR A 177 11.68 -16.27 -2.12
C TYR A 177 12.64 -17.39 -1.76
N PHE A 178 13.87 -17.33 -2.30
CA PHE A 178 14.88 -18.37 -2.07
C PHE A 178 15.45 -18.25 -0.67
N LEU A 179 15.72 -17.03 -0.20
CA LEU A 179 16.26 -16.78 1.14
C LEU A 179 15.32 -17.30 2.24
N LEU A 180 14.02 -17.03 2.13
CA LEU A 180 13.04 -17.42 3.15
C LEU A 180 12.66 -18.90 3.09
N ASN A 181 12.87 -19.57 1.95
CA ASN A 181 12.67 -21.01 1.82
C ASN A 181 13.95 -21.82 2.07
N TYR A 182 15.10 -21.16 2.23
CA TYR A 182 16.36 -21.82 2.51
C TYR A 182 16.41 -22.30 3.96
N ARG A 183 16.64 -23.61 4.17
CA ARG A 183 16.88 -24.17 5.49
C ARG A 183 18.35 -23.99 5.85
N PHE A 184 18.68 -23.02 6.69
CA PHE A 184 20.02 -22.91 7.26
C PHE A 184 20.35 -24.18 8.05
N THR A 185 21.39 -24.89 7.65
CA THR A 185 21.94 -26.02 8.41
C THR A 185 23.10 -25.53 9.26
N LYS A 186 23.46 -26.22 10.35
CA LYS A 186 24.57 -25.79 11.23
C LYS A 186 25.90 -25.56 10.49
N LYS A 187 26.11 -26.20 9.33
CA LYS A 187 27.28 -25.96 8.46
C LYS A 187 27.20 -24.69 7.60
N SER A 188 26.00 -24.19 7.29
CA SER A 188 25.85 -22.96 6.49
C SER A 188 26.02 -21.69 7.31
N LEU A 189 25.97 -21.78 8.65
CA LEU A 189 26.18 -20.65 9.57
C LEU A 189 27.65 -20.40 9.92
N SER A 190 28.57 -21.33 9.64
CA SER A 190 30.00 -21.12 9.93
C SER A 190 30.74 -20.27 8.89
N PHE A 191 30.04 -19.84 7.84
CA PHE A 191 30.57 -19.04 6.74
C PHE A 191 29.99 -17.61 6.68
N LEU A 192 29.14 -17.25 7.64
CA LEU A 192 28.63 -15.90 7.89
C LEU A 192 29.37 -15.31 9.10
#